data_AF-A0A7K3DFE7-F1
#
_entry.id   AF-A0A7K3DFE7-F1
#
_cell.length_a   1.000
_cell.length_b   1.000
_cell.length_c   1.000
_cell.angle_alpha   90.00
_cell.angle_beta   90.00
_cell.angle_gamma   90.00
#
_symmetry.space_group_name_H-M   'P 1'
#
loop_
_entity.id
_entity.type
_entity.pdbx_description
1 polymer ?
#
loop_
_entity_poly.entity_id
_entity_poly.type
_entity_poly.pdbx_seq_one_letter_code
_entity_poly.pdbx_strand_id
1 'polypeptide(L)'
;EYGFDGVDIDLENGLNSTYMTKALRQLAAKAGQKFVLTMAPQTIDMQSTAGEYFKTALNVKDVLTVVNMQYYNSGSMLGCDGKVYSQGSVDFLTALACIQLEGGLDPSQVGIG
;
A
#
# COMPACT_ATOMS: atom_id res chain seq x y z
N GLU A 1 -20.62 14.74 -7.32
CA GLU A 1 -21.14 14.29 -8.62
C GLU A 1 -21.57 12.82 -8.57
N TYR A 2 -20.67 11.89 -8.23
CA TYR A 2 -20.97 10.45 -8.26
C TYR A 2 -21.17 9.77 -6.90
N GLY A 3 -20.99 10.50 -5.79
CA GLY A 3 -21.22 9.95 -4.45
C GLY A 3 -20.19 8.93 -3.97
N PHE A 4 -18.97 8.93 -4.53
CA PHE A 4 -17.88 8.10 -4.02
C PHE A 4 -17.43 8.54 -2.63
N ASP A 5 -17.17 7.56 -1.76
CA ASP A 5 -16.67 7.78 -0.40
C ASP A 5 -15.15 8.07 -0.36
N GLY A 6 -14.45 7.84 -1.47
CA GLY A 6 -13.00 7.80 -1.45
C GLY A 6 -12.32 7.60 -2.80
N VAL A 7 -11.06 7.20 -2.74
CA VAL A 7 -10.21 6.90 -3.90
C VAL A 7 -9.30 5.72 -3.60
N ASP A 8 -9.02 4.93 -4.63
CA ASP A 8 -7.98 3.91 -4.64
C ASP A 8 -6.80 4.36 -5.49
N ILE A 9 -5.58 4.13 -5.02
CA ILE A 9 -4.35 4.48 -5.73
C ILE A 9 -3.71 3.23 -6.31
N ASP A 10 -3.90 3.07 -7.62
CA ASP A 10 -3.45 1.92 -8.43
C ASP A 10 -2.69 2.40 -9.68
N LEU A 11 -1.70 3.27 -9.47
CA LEU A 11 -0.84 3.80 -10.54
C LEU A 11 0.37 2.88 -10.76
N GLU A 12 0.35 2.06 -11.79
CA GLU A 12 1.43 1.11 -12.10
C GLU A 12 2.53 1.70 -13.02
N ASN A 13 2.38 2.96 -13.45
CA ASN A 13 3.36 3.67 -14.27
C ASN A 13 4.38 4.47 -13.45
N GLY A 14 4.50 4.16 -12.15
CA GLY A 14 5.38 4.82 -11.20
C GLY A 14 4.67 5.86 -10.32
N LEU A 15 5.14 5.99 -9.08
CA LEU A 15 4.62 6.91 -8.08
C LEU A 15 5.76 7.79 -7.53
N ASN A 16 5.49 9.09 -7.35
CA ASN A 16 6.38 10.00 -6.65
C ASN A 16 5.80 10.34 -5.27
N SER A 17 6.46 9.90 -4.21
CA SER A 17 5.90 9.98 -2.86
C SER A 17 5.72 11.40 -2.37
N THR A 18 6.56 12.34 -2.80
CA THR A 18 6.47 13.76 -2.40
C THR A 18 5.17 14.39 -2.91
N TYR A 19 4.91 14.25 -4.22
CA TYR A 19 3.75 14.88 -4.84
C TYR A 19 2.46 14.11 -4.56
N MET A 20 2.52 12.78 -4.51
CA MET A 20 1.35 11.96 -4.17
C MET A 20 0.89 12.23 -2.73
N THR A 21 1.82 12.29 -1.77
CA THR A 21 1.48 12.66 -0.38
C THR A 21 0.78 14.01 -0.34
N LYS A 22 1.32 15.03 -1.02
CA LYS A 22 0.71 16.37 -1.06
C LYS A 22 -0.70 16.33 -1.64
N ALA A 23 -0.90 15.61 -2.74
CA ALA A 23 -2.20 15.49 -3.41
C ALA A 23 -3.24 14.80 -2.50
N LEU A 24 -2.88 13.66 -1.90
CA LEU A 24 -3.76 12.89 -1.03
C LEU A 24 -4.15 13.68 0.23
N ARG A 25 -3.21 14.43 0.82
CA ARG A 25 -3.50 15.31 1.97
C ARG A 25 -4.49 16.42 1.61
N GLN A 26 -4.31 17.05 0.45
CA GLN A 26 -5.23 18.08 -0.03
C GLN A 26 -6.63 17.50 -0.34
N LEU A 27 -6.69 16.28 -0.89
CA LEU A 27 -7.94 15.60 -1.17
C LEU A 27 -8.67 15.20 0.12
N ALA A 28 -7.97 14.57 1.07
CA ALA A 28 -8.53 14.20 2.37
C ALA A 28 -9.09 15.42 3.12
N ALA A 29 -8.38 16.57 3.08
CA ALA A 29 -8.87 17.81 3.68
C ALA A 29 -10.16 18.34 3.03
N LYS A 30 -10.37 18.10 1.73
CA LYS A 30 -11.60 18.47 1.01
C LYS A 30 -12.74 17.47 1.26
N ALA A 31 -12.43 16.18 1.33
CA ALA A 31 -13.41 15.11 1.50
C ALA A 31 -13.90 14.97 2.95
N GLY A 32 -13.05 15.28 3.93
CA GLY A 32 -13.40 15.27 5.35
C GLY A 32 -13.36 13.88 5.99
N GLN A 33 -14.04 13.73 7.13
CA GLN A 33 -13.86 12.60 8.05
C GLN A 33 -14.30 11.22 7.51
N LYS A 34 -15.08 11.18 6.42
CA LYS A 34 -15.55 9.92 5.82
C LYS A 34 -14.71 9.47 4.63
N PHE A 35 -13.58 10.14 4.38
CA PHE A 35 -12.72 9.83 3.25
C PHE A 35 -12.13 8.42 3.38
N VAL A 36 -12.41 7.58 2.40
CA VAL A 36 -11.79 6.25 2.25
C VAL A 36 -10.58 6.38 1.33
N LEU A 37 -9.41 5.96 1.81
CA LEU A 37 -8.18 5.95 1.01
C LEU A 37 -7.63 4.53 0.99
N THR A 38 -7.61 3.92 -0.19
CA THR A 38 -6.97 2.63 -0.40
C THR A 38 -5.82 2.75 -1.39
N MET A 39 -4.94 1.76 -1.38
CA MET A 39 -3.85 1.65 -2.34
C MET A 39 -3.70 0.19 -2.77
N ALA A 40 -3.38 -0.04 -4.04
CA ALA A 40 -3.15 -1.37 -4.61
C ALA A 40 -1.75 -1.47 -5.25
N PRO A 41 -0.66 -1.26 -4.48
CA PRO A 41 0.70 -1.35 -5.02
C PRO A 41 1.02 -2.75 -5.54
N GLN A 42 1.92 -2.84 -6.52
CA GLN A 42 2.55 -4.12 -6.88
C GLN A 42 3.51 -4.54 -5.76
N THR A 43 3.87 -5.83 -5.70
CA THR A 43 4.78 -6.33 -4.66
C THR A 43 6.14 -5.61 -4.63
N ILE A 44 6.64 -5.20 -5.80
CA ILE A 44 7.92 -4.47 -5.91
C ILE A 44 7.90 -3.12 -5.18
N ASP A 45 6.73 -2.49 -5.08
CA ASP A 45 6.60 -1.14 -4.55
C ASP A 45 6.63 -1.11 -3.01
N MET A 46 6.48 -2.28 -2.37
CA MET A 46 6.38 -2.46 -0.92
C MET A 46 7.50 -3.31 -0.32
N GLN A 47 8.53 -3.69 -1.09
CA GLN A 47 9.66 -4.51 -0.61
C GLN A 47 10.48 -3.86 0.53
N SER A 48 10.36 -2.55 0.72
CA SER A 48 10.94 -1.84 1.86
C SER A 48 10.22 -0.50 2.07
N THR A 49 10.37 0.09 3.26
CA THR A 49 9.85 1.43 3.58
C THR A 49 10.49 2.56 2.75
N ALA A 50 11.54 2.24 1.97
CA ALA A 50 12.15 3.16 1.02
C ALA A 50 11.43 3.19 -0.36
N GLY A 51 10.53 2.24 -0.64
CA GLY A 51 9.72 2.22 -1.86
C GLY A 51 8.74 3.39 -1.89
N GLU A 52 8.46 3.95 -3.07
CA GLU A 52 7.69 5.19 -3.17
C GLU A 52 6.23 5.03 -2.72
N TYR A 53 5.57 3.91 -3.04
CA TYR A 53 4.25 3.60 -2.49
C TYR A 53 4.29 3.43 -0.98
N PHE A 54 5.26 2.70 -0.45
CA PHE A 54 5.36 2.50 1.00
C PHE A 54 5.61 3.83 1.73
N LYS A 55 6.52 4.67 1.22
CA LYS A 55 6.69 6.05 1.72
C LYS A 55 5.38 6.82 1.71
N THR A 56 4.61 6.77 0.63
CA THR A 56 3.30 7.43 0.56
C THR A 56 2.33 6.88 1.60
N ALA A 57 2.20 5.57 1.72
CA ALA A 57 1.33 4.92 2.71
C ALA A 57 1.69 5.37 4.13
N LEU A 58 2.97 5.39 4.49
CA LEU A 58 3.44 5.88 5.79
C LEU A 58 3.19 7.39 5.97
N ASN A 59 3.45 8.20 4.94
CA ASN A 59 3.25 9.64 4.99
C ASN A 59 1.79 10.07 5.11
N VAL A 60 0.84 9.19 4.76
CA VAL A 60 -0.61 9.44 4.88
C VAL A 60 -1.28 8.44 5.83
N LYS A 61 -0.51 7.78 6.70
CA LYS A 61 -0.99 6.69 7.56
C LYS A 61 -2.25 7.03 8.36
N ASP A 62 -2.37 8.26 8.87
CA ASP A 62 -3.53 8.70 9.66
C ASP A 62 -4.83 8.86 8.87
N VAL A 63 -4.76 8.93 7.53
CA VAL A 63 -5.93 8.95 6.64
C VAL A 63 -6.03 7.72 5.74
N LEU A 64 -5.06 6.83 5.79
CA LEU A 64 -5.03 5.58 5.03
C LEU A 64 -6.00 4.57 5.63
N THR A 65 -6.90 4.04 4.81
CA THR A 65 -7.84 2.97 5.20
C THR A 65 -7.17 1.61 5.12
N VAL A 66 -6.70 1.19 3.94
CA VAL A 66 -6.03 -0.12 3.75
C VAL A 66 -5.16 -0.14 2.49
N VAL A 67 -4.03 -0.83 2.56
CA VAL A 67 -3.21 -1.23 1.40
C VAL A 67 -3.56 -2.67 1.05
N ASN A 68 -4.24 -2.87 -0.08
CA ASN A 68 -4.50 -4.19 -0.65
C ASN A 68 -3.44 -4.46 -1.70
N MET A 69 -2.21 -4.73 -1.26
CA MET A 69 -1.10 -5.00 -2.19
C MET A 69 -1.47 -6.17 -3.12
N GLN A 70 -1.08 -6.07 -4.38
CA GLN A 70 -1.37 -7.09 -5.38
C GLN A 70 -0.42 -8.29 -5.21
N TYR A 71 -0.86 -9.38 -4.57
CA TYR A 71 -0.03 -10.58 -4.35
C TYR A 71 0.00 -11.53 -5.57
N TYR A 72 -0.08 -10.96 -6.77
CA TYR A 72 -0.19 -11.66 -8.04
C TYR A 72 0.59 -10.92 -9.14
N ASN A 73 0.67 -11.52 -10.34
CA ASN A 73 1.46 -11.02 -11.47
C ASN A 73 2.90 -10.64 -11.09
N SER A 74 3.44 -11.36 -10.10
CA SER A 74 4.72 -11.05 -9.49
C SER A 74 5.69 -12.23 -9.64
N GLY A 75 6.96 -11.89 -9.82
CA GLY A 75 8.03 -12.86 -9.63
C GLY A 75 8.15 -13.28 -8.16
N SER A 76 9.22 -14.00 -7.85
CA SER A 76 9.54 -14.25 -6.44
C SER A 76 9.99 -12.95 -5.77
N MET A 77 9.68 -12.82 -4.49
CA MET A 77 9.99 -11.65 -3.67
C MET A 77 10.63 -12.08 -2.34
N LEU A 78 11.33 -11.15 -1.69
CA LEU A 78 11.85 -11.41 -0.35
C LEU A 78 10.74 -11.20 0.67
N GLY A 79 10.64 -12.06 1.67
CA GLY A 79 9.86 -11.81 2.88
C GLY A 79 10.58 -10.88 3.85
N CYS A 80 9.91 -10.52 4.95
CA CYS A 80 10.53 -9.78 6.06
C CYS A 80 11.72 -10.51 6.69
N ASP A 81 11.79 -11.84 6.56
CA ASP A 81 12.91 -12.67 7.01
C ASP A 81 14.06 -12.76 5.99
N GLY A 82 13.96 -12.06 4.86
CA GLY A 82 14.96 -12.03 3.80
C GLY A 82 15.02 -13.29 2.93
N LYS A 83 14.12 -14.26 3.10
CA LYS A 83 14.04 -15.44 2.22
C LYS A 83 13.19 -15.16 0.99
N VAL A 84 13.42 -15.93 -0.07
CA VAL A 84 12.70 -15.84 -1.34
C VAL A 84 11.42 -16.67 -1.29
N TYR A 85 10.29 -16.06 -1.60
CA TYR A 85 8.97 -16.70 -1.71
C TYR A 85 8.38 -16.47 -3.10
N SER A 86 7.63 -17.44 -3.63
CA SER A 86 6.98 -17.36 -4.94
C SER A 86 5.46 -17.23 -4.81
N GLN A 87 4.87 -16.42 -5.71
CA GLN A 87 3.43 -16.17 -5.74
C GLN A 87 2.59 -17.46 -5.80
N GLY A 88 1.34 -17.39 -5.31
CA GLY A 88 0.40 -18.52 -5.28
C GLY A 88 0.59 -19.47 -4.08
N SER A 89 1.37 -19.07 -3.07
CA SER A 89 1.56 -19.82 -1.82
C SER A 89 1.14 -19.00 -0.60
N VAL A 90 0.74 -19.68 0.48
CA VAL A 90 0.45 -19.03 1.77
C VAL A 90 1.67 -18.26 2.29
N ASP A 91 2.86 -18.84 2.15
CA ASP A 91 4.09 -18.24 2.62
C ASP A 91 4.38 -16.92 1.89
N PHE A 92 4.09 -16.82 0.60
CA PHE A 92 4.23 -15.55 -0.14
C PHE A 92 3.30 -14.47 0.41
N LEU A 93 2.04 -14.80 0.70
CA LEU A 93 1.09 -13.86 1.28
C LEU A 93 1.58 -13.39 2.66
N THR A 94 1.90 -14.34 3.54
CA THR A 94 2.26 -14.02 4.93
C THR A 94 3.61 -13.33 5.05
N ALA A 95 4.61 -13.76 4.28
CA ALA A 95 5.96 -13.23 4.37
C ALA A 95 6.08 -11.81 3.80
N LEU A 96 5.30 -11.46 2.77
CA LEU A 96 5.25 -10.09 2.24
C LEU A 96 4.31 -9.19 3.06
N ALA A 97 3.18 -9.69 3.56
CA ALA A 97 2.35 -8.93 4.51
C ALA A 97 3.13 -8.54 5.78
N CYS A 98 4.01 -9.44 6.24
CA CYS A 98 4.93 -9.17 7.35
C CYS A 98 5.77 -7.90 7.14
N ILE A 99 6.26 -7.63 5.92
CA ILE A 99 7.05 -6.43 5.63
C ILE A 99 6.25 -5.15 5.93
N GLN A 100 4.95 -5.15 5.63
CA GLN A 100 4.07 -4.01 5.87
C GLN A 100 3.75 -3.84 7.37
N LEU A 101 3.44 -4.96 8.03
CA LEU A 101 3.10 -5.01 9.45
C LEU A 101 4.29 -4.61 10.35
N GLU A 102 5.49 -5.09 10.02
CA GLU A 102 6.72 -4.73 10.75
C GLU A 102 7.32 -3.40 10.27
N GLY A 103 6.93 -2.92 9.09
CA GLY A 103 7.39 -1.68 8.48
C GLY A 103 6.58 -0.43 8.87
N GLY A 104 5.58 -0.57 9.75
CA GLY A 104 4.91 0.56 10.41
C GLY A 104 3.44 0.78 10.07
N LEU A 105 2.84 -0.02 9.18
CA LEU A 105 1.39 -0.01 8.98
C LEU A 105 0.68 -0.80 10.07
N ASP A 106 -0.50 -0.34 10.48
CA ASP A 106 -1.30 -1.08 11.47
C ASP A 106 -1.95 -2.31 10.81
N PRO A 107 -2.27 -3.38 11.56
CA PRO A 107 -2.93 -4.57 10.99
C PRO A 107 -4.22 -4.27 10.23
N SER A 108 -4.98 -3.24 10.64
CA SER A 108 -6.19 -2.79 9.94
C SER A 108 -5.91 -2.13 8.59
N GLN A 109 -4.65 -1.75 8.32
CA GLN A 109 -4.22 -1.07 7.11
C GLN A 109 -3.51 -2.00 6.12
N VAL A 110 -3.42 -3.30 6.42
CA VAL A 110 -2.79 -4.30 5.56
C VAL A 110 -3.85 -5.30 5.10
N GLY A 111 -4.06 -5.37 3.79
CA GLY A 111 -4.97 -6.30 3.13
C GLY A 111 -4.26 -7.12 2.06
N ILE A 112 -4.89 -8.23 1.67
CA ILE A 112 -4.37 -9.17 0.67
C ILE A 112 -5.22 -9.06 -0.60
N GLY A 113 -4.63 -8.50 -1.66
CA GLY A 113 -5.21 -8.41 -3.00
C GLY A 113 -4.94 -9.63 -3.86
#